data_AF-A0A2E1PA64-F1
#
_entry.id   AF-A0A2E1PA64-F1
#
_cell.length_a   1.000
_cell.length_b   1.000
_cell.length_c   1.000
_cell.angle_alpha   90.00
_cell.angle_beta   90.00
_cell.angle_gamma   90.00
#
_symmetry.space_group_name_H-M   'P 1'
#
loop_
_entity.id
_entity.type
_entity.pdbx_description
1 polymer ?
#
loop_
_entity_poly.entity_id
_entity_poly.type
_entity_poly.pdbx_seq_one_letter_code
_entity_poly.pdbx_strand_id
1 'polypeptide(L)'
;MSANFHPLIYIIDYIMGLIMWTLIGRVAMNIFQKQDSEFFFMKVFVKMTDPFIKMFRFITPSFIITPLVPLYVAWFFYMFRFYLMPYLMGYSVMGMLSFPLESEIATQIYQIFGKK
;
A
#
# COMPACT_ATOMS: atom_id res chain seq x y z
N MET A 1 -21.00 5.29 -10.33
CA MET A 1 -21.83 5.57 -9.13
C MET A 1 -20.84 5.88 -8.01
N SER A 2 -20.59 7.15 -7.70
CA SER A 2 -19.68 7.49 -6.61
C SER A 2 -20.31 7.03 -5.30
N ALA A 3 -19.72 6.02 -4.67
CA ALA A 3 -20.07 5.71 -3.31
C ALA A 3 -19.67 6.93 -2.47
N ASN A 4 -20.66 7.62 -1.89
CA ASN A 4 -20.46 8.75 -0.98
C ASN A 4 -19.89 8.23 0.35
N PHE A 5 -18.64 7.76 0.32
CA PHE A 5 -17.92 7.36 1.50
C PHE A 5 -17.60 8.59 2.35
N HIS A 6 -17.68 8.42 3.67
CA HIS A 6 -17.24 9.46 4.59
C HIS A 6 -15.77 9.80 4.28
N PRO A 7 -15.38 11.08 4.15
CA PRO A 7 -14.03 11.50 3.76
C PRO A 7 -12.89 10.83 4.55
N LEU A 8 -13.16 10.47 5.81
CA LEU A 8 -12.25 9.71 6.67
C LEU A 8 -11.80 8.37 6.09
N ILE A 9 -12.66 7.65 5.37
CA ILE A 9 -12.30 6.34 4.80
C ILE A 9 -11.23 6.51 3.73
N TYR A 10 -11.36 7.52 2.87
CA TYR A 10 -10.34 7.84 1.87
C TYR A 10 -9.02 8.23 2.54
N ILE A 11 -9.06 9.04 3.59
CA ILE A 11 -7.86 9.44 4.34
C ILE A 11 -7.16 8.21 4.93
N ILE A 12 -7.92 7.31 5.56
CA ILE A 12 -7.39 6.06 6.12
C ILE A 12 -6.77 5.22 5.00
N ASP A 13 -7.46 5.04 3.88
CA ASP A 13 -6.96 4.28 2.74
C ASP A 13 -5.65 4.86 2.17
N TYR A 14 -5.56 6.19 2.04
CA TYR A 14 -4.34 6.88 1.61
C TYR A 14 -3.17 6.68 2.58
N ILE A 15 -3.41 6.78 3.89
CA ILE A 15 -2.38 6.55 4.91
C ILE A 15 -1.89 5.10 4.83
N MET A 16 -2.81 4.15 4.72
CA MET A 16 -2.47 2.73 4.60
C MET A 16 -1.71 2.44 3.31
N GLY A 17 -2.10 3.07 2.20
CA GLY A 17 -1.41 2.98 0.93
C GLY A 17 0.00 3.53 1.00
N LEU A 18 0.20 4.66 1.67
CA LEU A 18 1.53 5.26 1.87
C LEU A 18 2.44 4.35 2.70
N ILE A 19 1.92 3.74 3.76
CA ILE A 19 2.68 2.77 4.56
C ILE A 19 3.06 1.54 3.71
N MET A 20 2.11 1.01 2.94
CA MET A 20 2.36 -0.11 2.04
C MET A 20 3.45 0.21 1.01
N TRP A 21 3.36 1.36 0.32
CA TRP A 21 4.33 1.75 -0.69
C TRP A 21 5.72 2.06 -0.12
N THR A 22 5.82 2.60 1.09
CA THR A 22 7.12 2.80 1.75
C THR A 22 7.78 1.48 2.14
N LEU A 23 7.00 0.47 2.55
CA LEU A 23 7.49 -0.89 2.79
C LEU A 23 7.95 -1.59 1.50
N ILE A 24 7.22 -1.42 0.39
CA ILE A 24 7.66 -1.91 -0.93
C ILE A 24 8.94 -1.19 -1.35
N GLY A 25 9.01 0.13 -1.17
CA GLY A 25 10.20 0.94 -1.43
C GLY A 25 11.40 0.47 -0.63
N ARG A 26 11.22 0.08 0.64
CA ARG A 26 12.26 -0.54 1.47
C ARG A 26 12.85 -1.80 0.85
N VAL A 27 12.02 -2.65 0.25
CA VAL A 27 12.47 -3.88 -0.44
C VAL A 27 13.20 -3.52 -1.71
N ALA A 28 12.68 -2.59 -2.51
CA ALA A 28 13.35 -2.10 -3.71
C ALA A 28 14.73 -1.52 -3.37
N MET A 29 14.83 -0.74 -2.29
CA MET A 29 16.11 -0.21 -1.81
C MET A 29 17.09 -1.32 -1.40
N ASN A 30 16.62 -2.41 -0.78
CA ASN A 30 17.44 -3.57 -0.45
C ASN A 30 17.96 -4.33 -1.69
N ILE A 31 17.35 -4.15 -2.87
CA ILE A 31 17.84 -4.74 -4.13
C ILE A 31 19.03 -3.93 -4.66
N PHE A 32 18.95 -2.60 -4.58
CA PHE A 32 20.01 -1.71 -5.10
C PHE A 32 21.15 -1.46 -4.10
N GLN A 33 20.90 -1.60 -2.80
CA GLN A 33 21.86 -1.36 -1.74
C GLN A 33 21.77 -2.41 -0.63
N LYS A 34 22.90 -2.65 0.05
CA LYS A 34 22.91 -3.51 1.25
C LYS A 34 22.15 -2.85 2.41
N GLN A 35 21.59 -3.67 3.29
CA GLN A 35 20.76 -3.21 4.41
C GLN A 35 21.50 -2.35 5.44
N ASP A 36 22.81 -2.54 5.55
CA ASP A 36 23.77 -1.86 6.42
C ASP A 36 24.42 -0.64 5.75
N SER A 37 23.95 -0.24 4.56
CA SER A 37 24.46 0.93 3.85
C SER A 37 24.32 2.20 4.70
N GLU A 38 25.43 2.93 4.85
CA GLU A 38 25.50 4.25 5.51
C GLU A 38 24.74 5.36 4.73
N PHE A 39 24.23 5.04 3.54
CA PHE A 39 23.56 5.98 2.66
C PHE A 39 22.30 6.58 3.28
N PHE A 40 22.13 7.89 3.11
CA PHE A 40 21.03 8.66 3.71
C PHE A 40 19.65 8.06 3.44
N PHE A 41 19.36 7.72 2.18
CA PHE A 41 18.06 7.16 1.81
C PHE A 41 17.80 5.83 2.51
N MET A 42 18.81 4.95 2.63
CA MET A 42 18.62 3.70 3.36
C MET A 42 18.25 3.95 4.81
N LYS A 43 18.97 4.82 5.52
CA LYS A 43 18.67 5.16 6.92
C LYS A 43 17.24 5.68 7.09
N VAL A 44 16.76 6.52 6.17
CA VAL A 44 15.37 7.02 6.19
C VAL A 44 14.37 5.87 6.01
N PHE A 45 14.57 5.02 5.01
CA PHE A 45 13.70 3.86 4.78
C PHE A 45 13.73 2.88 5.96
N VAL A 46 14.89 2.60 6.58
CA VAL A 46 15.00 1.79 7.81
C VAL A 46 14.10 2.41 8.87
N LYS A 47 14.33 3.69 9.19
CA LYS A 47 13.67 4.39 10.29
C LYS A 47 12.16 4.47 10.13
N MET A 48 11.69 4.65 8.89
CA MET A 48 10.25 4.72 8.60
C MET A 48 9.57 3.36 8.63
N THR A 49 10.24 2.30 8.19
CA THR A 49 9.61 0.96 8.05
C THR A 49 9.78 0.05 9.26
N ASP A 50 10.86 0.19 10.02
CA ASP A 50 11.16 -0.63 11.20
C ASP A 50 10.06 -0.65 12.26
N PRO A 51 9.40 0.48 12.62
CA PRO A 51 8.30 0.47 13.59
C PRO A 51 7.15 -0.44 13.14
N PHE A 52 6.79 -0.39 11.86
CA PHE A 52 5.75 -1.24 11.30
C PHE A 52 6.20 -2.71 11.29
N ILE A 53 7.43 -2.99 10.84
CA ILE A 53 7.97 -4.36 10.84
C ILE A 53 7.99 -4.95 12.25
N LYS A 54 8.35 -4.17 13.27
CA LYS A 54 8.35 -4.60 14.67
C LYS A 54 6.95 -4.94 15.18
N MET A 55 5.94 -4.15 14.81
CA MET A 55 4.54 -4.43 15.15
C MET A 55 4.06 -5.77 14.58
N PHE A 56 4.46 -6.09 13.35
CA PHE A 56 4.08 -7.33 12.66
C PHE A 56 5.01 -8.52 12.95
N ARG A 57 6.05 -8.36 13.78
CA ARG A 57 6.98 -9.44 14.13
C ARG A 57 6.28 -10.64 14.74
N PHE A 58 5.19 -10.42 15.49
CA PHE A 58 4.39 -11.50 16.10
C PHE A 58 3.77 -12.43 15.05
N ILE A 59 3.37 -11.91 13.90
CA ILE A 59 2.74 -12.69 12.83
C ILE A 59 3.70 -13.05 11.69
N THR A 60 4.95 -12.58 11.76
CA THR A 60 5.96 -12.83 10.72
C THR A 60 6.59 -14.19 10.97
N PRO A 61 6.42 -15.16 10.06
CA PRO A 61 7.02 -16.47 10.23
C PRO A 61 8.53 -16.43 10.02
N SER A 62 9.25 -17.30 10.74
CA SER A 62 10.72 -17.33 10.77
C SER A 62 11.38 -17.81 9.46
N PHE A 63 10.63 -18.43 8.55
CA PHE A 63 11.17 -18.90 7.27
C PHE A 63 11.39 -17.78 6.23
N ILE A 64 10.80 -16.59 6.44
CA ILE A 64 10.95 -15.47 5.52
C ILE A 64 12.33 -14.85 5.69
N ILE A 65 13.05 -14.69 4.58
CA ILE A 65 14.34 -14.01 4.60
C ILE A 65 14.17 -12.55 5.04
N THR A 66 15.06 -12.08 5.92
CA THR A 66 14.99 -10.74 6.52
C THR A 66 14.73 -9.59 5.52
N PRO A 67 15.35 -9.55 4.32
CA PRO A 67 15.07 -8.52 3.33
C PRO A 67 13.66 -8.50 2.74
N LEU A 68 12.94 -9.63 2.77
CA LEU A 68 11.57 -9.77 2.26
C LEU A 68 10.50 -9.57 3.34
N VAL A 69 10.88 -9.48 4.61
CA VAL A 69 9.93 -9.18 5.71
C VAL A 69 9.09 -7.92 5.45
N PRO A 70 9.66 -6.77 4.98
CA PRO A 70 8.83 -5.59 4.71
C PRO A 70 7.79 -5.84 3.61
N LEU A 71 8.08 -6.71 2.62
CA LEU A 71 7.11 -7.10 1.59
C LEU A 71 5.95 -7.90 2.18
N TYR A 72 6.27 -8.84 3.07
CA TYR A 72 5.26 -9.62 3.80
C TYR A 72 4.35 -8.70 4.62
N VAL A 73 4.91 -7.71 5.30
CA VAL A 73 4.12 -6.72 6.05
C VAL A 73 3.27 -5.86 5.10
N ALA A 74 3.83 -5.40 3.98
CA ALA A 74 3.10 -4.64 2.96
C ALA A 74 1.88 -5.40 2.43
N TRP A 75 2.00 -6.72 2.28
CA TRP A 75 0.88 -7.57 1.86
C TRP A 75 -0.31 -7.52 2.83
N PHE A 76 -0.11 -7.37 4.15
CA PHE A 76 -1.24 -7.17 5.08
C PHE A 76 -1.94 -5.85 4.89
N PHE A 77 -1.20 -4.77 4.63
CA PHE A 77 -1.81 -3.48 4.29
C PHE A 77 -2.61 -3.59 3.00
N TYR A 78 -2.11 -4.33 2.01
CA TYR A 78 -2.85 -4.65 0.79
C TYR A 78 -4.12 -5.45 1.08
N MET A 79 -4.05 -6.53 1.87
CA MET A 79 -5.22 -7.32 2.28
C MET A 79 -6.26 -6.48 3.02
N PHE A 80 -5.83 -5.64 3.95
CA PHE A 80 -6.76 -4.79 4.68
C PHE A 80 -7.45 -3.80 3.75
N ARG A 81 -6.68 -3.13 2.88
CA ARG A 81 -7.23 -2.16 1.93
C ARG A 81 -8.21 -2.85 1.00
N PHE A 82 -7.79 -3.88 0.27
CA PHE A 82 -8.56 -4.43 -0.85
C PHE A 82 -9.60 -5.49 -0.49
N TYR A 83 -9.48 -6.13 0.68
CA TYR A 83 -10.36 -7.24 1.07
C TYR A 83 -11.12 -6.97 2.36
N LEU A 84 -10.47 -6.45 3.41
CA LEU A 84 -11.15 -6.23 4.69
C LEU A 84 -12.04 -4.99 4.68
N MET A 85 -11.52 -3.85 4.23
CA MET A 85 -12.27 -2.60 4.16
C MET A 85 -13.55 -2.70 3.29
N PRO A 86 -13.54 -3.24 2.06
CA PRO A 86 -14.77 -3.39 1.28
C PRO A 86 -15.75 -4.36 1.94
N TYR A 87 -15.24 -5.44 2.53
CA TYR A 87 -16.06 -6.42 3.25
C TYR A 87 -16.79 -5.78 4.44
N LEU A 88 -16.08 -5.03 5.29
CA LEU A 88 -16.67 -4.33 6.44
C LEU A 88 -17.69 -3.26 6.03
N MET A 89 -17.49 -2.65 4.87
CA MET A 89 -18.36 -1.60 4.35
C MET A 89 -19.52 -2.13 3.50
N GLY A 90 -19.55 -3.44 3.22
CA GLY A 90 -20.62 -4.10 2.45
C GLY A 90 -20.55 -3.89 0.92
N TYR A 91 -19.37 -3.57 0.37
CA TYR A 91 -19.18 -3.39 -1.08
C TYR A 91 -18.42 -4.57 -1.69
N SER A 92 -18.74 -4.92 -2.94
CA SER A 92 -18.03 -5.98 -3.66
C SER A 92 -16.58 -5.58 -3.95
N VAL A 93 -15.66 -6.54 -3.94
CA VAL A 93 -14.22 -6.35 -4.22
C VAL A 93 -13.99 -5.62 -5.55
N MET A 94 -14.87 -5.84 -6.52
CA MET A 94 -14.86 -5.14 -7.81
C MET A 94 -15.12 -3.63 -7.67
N GLY A 95 -15.95 -3.22 -6.70
CA GLY A 95 -16.25 -1.82 -6.39
C GLY A 95 -15.07 -1.02 -5.84
N MET A 96 -14.02 -1.68 -5.34
CA MET A 96 -12.81 -1.02 -4.83
C MET A 96 -11.68 -0.94 -5.86
N LEU A 97 -11.56 -1.93 -6.76
CA LEU A 97 -10.66 -1.82 -7.92
C LEU A 97 -11.13 -0.72 -8.89
N SER A 98 -12.42 -0.40 -8.91
CA SER A 98 -12.94 0.86 -9.41
C SER A 98 -12.80 1.96 -8.34
N PHE A 99 -11.58 2.32 -7.97
CA PHE A 99 -11.37 3.51 -7.13
C PHE A 99 -12.04 4.72 -7.80
N PRO A 100 -12.65 5.64 -7.04
CA PRO A 100 -13.16 6.90 -7.59
C PRO A 100 -12.08 7.64 -8.38
N LEU A 101 -10.84 7.64 -7.90
CA LEU A 101 -9.69 8.26 -8.55
C LEU A 101 -9.33 7.58 -9.89
N GLU A 102 -9.19 6.25 -9.91
CA GLU A 102 -8.88 5.51 -11.15
C GLU A 102 -10.03 5.61 -12.15
N SER A 103 -11.27 5.59 -11.67
CA SER A 103 -12.46 5.82 -12.48
C SER A 103 -12.54 7.26 -12.99
N GLU A 104 -12.11 8.26 -12.22
CA GLU A 104 -12.04 9.68 -12.63
C GLU A 104 -10.92 9.90 -13.65
N ILE A 105 -9.73 9.36 -13.42
CA ILE A 105 -8.60 9.40 -14.35
C ILE A 105 -8.97 8.69 -15.65
N ALA A 106 -9.53 7.47 -15.57
CA ALA A 106 -10.01 6.75 -16.74
C ALA A 106 -11.11 7.53 -17.48
N THR A 107 -12.05 8.15 -16.76
CA THR A 107 -13.10 8.99 -17.37
C THR A 107 -12.52 10.22 -18.05
N GLN A 108 -11.55 10.91 -17.44
CA GLN A 108 -10.86 12.05 -18.04
C GLN A 108 -10.06 11.63 -19.27
N ILE A 109 -9.32 10.54 -19.20
CA ILE A 109 -8.60 9.97 -20.36
C ILE A 109 -9.60 9.61 -21.47
N TYR A 110 -10.73 8.98 -21.14
CA TYR A 110 -11.76 8.65 -22.13
C TYR A 110 -12.43 9.88 -22.74
N GLN A 111 -12.61 10.97 -21.98
CA GLN A 111 -13.14 12.23 -22.49
C GLN A 111 -12.16 12.93 -23.44
N ILE A 112 -10.86 12.86 -23.14
CA ILE A 112 -9.80 13.48 -23.93
C ILE A 112 -9.52 12.68 -25.21
N PHE A 113 -9.48 11.34 -25.13
CA PHE A 113 -9.05 10.46 -26.22
C PHE A 113 -10.18 9.69 -26.92
N GLY A 114 -11.36 9.59 -26.30
CA GLY A 114 -12.53 8.86 -26.83
C GLY A 114 -13.48 9.72 -27.66
N LYS A 115 -13.30 11.04 -27.71
CA LYS A 115 -14.01 11.90 -28.66
C LYS A 115 -13.36 11.80 -30.05
N LYS A 116 -13.94 10.95 -30.90
CA LYS A 116 -14.06 11.22 -32.34
C LYS A 116 -15.47 11.69 -32.62
#